data_AF-A0A9W7G262-F1
#
_entry.id   AF-A0A9W7G262-F1
#
_cell.length_a   1.000
_cell.length_b   1.000
_cell.length_c   1.000
_cell.angle_alpha   90.00
_cell.angle_beta   90.00
_cell.angle_gamma   90.00
#
_symmetry.space_group_name_H-M   'P 1'
#
loop_
_entity.id
_entity.type
_entity.pdbx_description
1 polymer ?
#
loop_
_entity_poly.entity_id
_entity_poly.type
_entity_poly.pdbx_seq_one_letter_code
_entity_poly.pdbx_strand_id
1 'polypeptide(L)'
;YNGWLSAVTSAFVVPAFTDRGWEIRRVNDDVLDGLRKELKDGLKEGRTRLELGNEIIVEEGKGKSQLPPLFIDLPEGKGEEVLEHYRGLHEDFSGQKLVGAKCYGLRVYRNDSRLLMHTDKPDTHIIASILHLGHSEDSESWPIVIEDYEGNVNEV
;
A
#
# COMPACT_ATOMS: atom_id res chain seq x y z
N TYR A 1 -2.24 11.74 14.83
CA TYR A 1 -2.80 10.44 14.44
C TYR A 1 -3.00 9.62 15.72
N ASN A 2 -4.18 9.05 15.96
CA ASN A 2 -4.46 8.23 17.15
C ASN A 2 -4.67 6.77 16.71
N GLY A 3 -3.56 6.10 16.37
CA GLY A 3 -3.56 4.73 15.88
C GLY A 3 -4.22 3.74 16.84
N TRP A 4 -4.07 3.95 18.15
CA TRP A 4 -4.72 3.14 19.18
C TRP A 4 -6.24 3.17 19.06
N LEU A 5 -6.84 4.36 18.97
CA LEU A 5 -8.29 4.48 18.85
C LEU A 5 -8.80 3.85 17.55
N SER A 6 -8.05 4.00 16.45
CA SER A 6 -8.38 3.40 15.15
C SER A 6 -8.35 1.86 15.23
N ALA A 7 -7.28 1.29 15.80
CA ALA A 7 -7.12 -0.15 15.95
C ALA A 7 -8.20 -0.75 16.85
N VAL A 8 -8.44 -0.15 18.02
CA VAL A 8 -9.46 -0.61 18.96
C VAL A 8 -10.85 -0.52 18.35
N THR A 9 -11.19 0.59 17.69
CA THR A 9 -12.50 0.72 17.02
C THR A 9 -12.66 -0.34 15.95
N SER A 10 -11.65 -0.54 15.11
CA SER A 10 -11.67 -1.57 14.06
C SER A 10 -11.89 -2.97 14.63
N ALA A 11 -11.19 -3.32 15.72
CA ALA A 11 -11.32 -4.62 16.38
C ALA A 11 -12.73 -4.89 16.95
N PHE A 12 -13.48 -3.85 17.34
CA PHE A 12 -14.84 -4.00 17.87
C PHE A 12 -15.93 -3.99 16.80
N VAL A 13 -15.72 -3.33 15.66
CA VAL A 13 -16.78 -3.10 14.66
C VAL A 13 -16.58 -3.88 13.36
N VAL A 14 -15.35 -4.28 13.05
CA VAL A 14 -15.02 -4.99 11.81
C VAL A 14 -14.90 -6.48 12.12
N PRO A 15 -15.69 -7.36 11.48
CA PRO A 15 -15.52 -8.80 11.64
C PRO A 15 -14.19 -9.25 11.04
N ALA A 16 -13.63 -10.34 11.57
CA ALA A 16 -12.51 -11.01 10.92
C ALA A 16 -13.01 -11.65 9.61
N PHE A 17 -12.57 -11.12 8.47
CA PHE A 17 -12.91 -11.67 7.15
C PHE A 17 -12.02 -12.84 6.75
N THR A 18 -10.89 -13.02 7.44
CA THR A 18 -9.87 -14.03 7.14
C THR A 18 -9.34 -14.62 8.45
N ASP A 19 -8.55 -15.70 8.37
CA ASP A 19 -8.00 -16.34 9.57
C ASP A 19 -6.89 -15.51 10.22
N ARG A 20 -6.06 -14.82 9.41
CA ARG A 20 -4.83 -14.15 9.86
C ARG A 20 -4.80 -12.64 9.65
N GLY A 21 -5.65 -12.11 8.79
CA GLY A 21 -5.72 -10.68 8.46
C GLY A 21 -4.84 -10.24 7.29
N TRP A 22 -3.96 -11.11 6.77
CA TRP A 22 -3.14 -10.83 5.59
C TRP A 22 -2.77 -12.12 4.84
N GLU A 23 -2.43 -11.96 3.56
CA GLU A 23 -1.91 -13.01 2.70
C GLU A 23 -0.91 -12.41 1.69
N ILE A 24 0.08 -13.19 1.27
CA ILE A 24 0.92 -12.87 0.11
C ILE A 24 0.50 -13.76 -1.05
N ARG A 25 0.18 -13.15 -2.19
CA ARG A 25 -0.02 -13.86 -3.46
C ARG A 25 0.97 -13.39 -4.50
N ARG A 26 1.50 -14.33 -5.27
CA ARG A 26 2.25 -14.01 -6.48
C ARG A 26 1.27 -13.79 -7.63
N VAL A 27 1.36 -12.62 -8.23
CA VAL A 27 0.66 -12.26 -9.46
C VAL A 27 1.70 -11.90 -10.52
N ASN A 28 1.47 -12.35 -11.74
CA ASN A 28 2.27 -11.99 -12.90
C ASN A 28 1.35 -11.97 -14.12
N ASP A 29 0.85 -10.79 -14.44
CA ASP A 29 -0.13 -10.57 -15.49
C ASP A 29 0.13 -9.24 -16.21
N ASP A 30 -0.58 -9.05 -17.32
CA ASP A 30 -0.41 -7.89 -18.19
C ASP A 30 -0.76 -6.57 -17.48
N VAL A 31 -1.65 -6.60 -16.48
CA VAL A 31 -2.00 -5.41 -15.68
C VAL A 31 -0.81 -4.97 -14.84
N LEU A 32 -0.16 -5.91 -14.16
CA LEU A 32 1.06 -5.64 -13.39
C LEU A 32 2.19 -5.11 -14.27
N ASP A 33 2.37 -5.68 -15.47
CA ASP A 33 3.36 -5.21 -16.43
C ASP A 33 3.04 -3.80 -16.96
N GLY A 34 1.76 -3.50 -17.16
CA GLY A 34 1.29 -2.14 -17.44
C GLY A 34 1.64 -1.15 -16.34
N LEU A 35 1.42 -1.52 -15.07
CA LEU A 35 1.77 -0.66 -13.91
C LEU A 35 3.28 -0.48 -13.78
N ARG A 36 4.08 -1.51 -14.05
CA ARG A 36 5.55 -1.41 -14.09
C ARG A 36 6.03 -0.45 -15.17
N LYS A 37 5.35 -0.43 -16.32
CA LYS A 37 5.64 0.52 -17.40
C LYS A 37 5.30 1.95 -16.96
N GLU A 38 4.11 2.16 -16.40
CA GLU A 38 3.70 3.48 -15.86
C GLU A 38 4.66 4.00 -14.79
N LEU A 39 5.16 3.13 -13.92
CA LEU A 39 6.20 3.47 -12.95
C LEU A 39 7.47 3.99 -13.64
N LYS A 40 7.99 3.23 -14.61
CA LYS A 40 9.23 3.59 -15.33
C LYS A 40 9.08 4.89 -16.12
N ASP A 41 7.97 5.03 -16.85
CA ASP A 41 7.69 6.21 -17.67
C ASP A 41 7.47 7.43 -16.77
N GLY A 42 6.71 7.29 -15.68
CA GLY A 42 6.48 8.38 -14.72
C GLY A 42 7.75 8.88 -14.04
N LEU A 43 8.67 7.98 -13.69
CA LEU A 43 9.99 8.35 -13.16
C LEU A 43 10.86 9.06 -14.22
N LYS A 44 10.86 8.56 -15.46
CA LYS A 44 11.66 9.13 -16.56
C LYS A 44 11.18 10.51 -16.99
N GLU A 45 9.87 10.71 -17.03
CA GLU A 45 9.23 11.96 -17.44
C GLU A 45 9.15 12.99 -16.30
N GLY A 46 9.52 12.60 -15.07
CA GLY A 46 9.42 13.47 -13.89
C GLY A 46 7.98 13.74 -13.46
N ARG A 47 7.02 12.86 -13.80
CA ARG A 47 5.61 12.91 -13.37
C ARG A 47 5.45 12.42 -11.93
N THR A 48 6.28 12.94 -11.04
CA THR A 48 6.35 12.55 -9.64
C THR A 48 6.01 13.74 -8.76
N ARG A 49 5.21 13.51 -7.73
CA ARG A 49 5.02 14.47 -6.63
C ARG A 49 5.51 13.87 -5.32
N LEU A 50 5.85 14.72 -4.36
CA LEU A 50 6.12 14.25 -3.01
C LEU A 50 4.80 13.78 -2.37
N GLU A 51 4.83 12.64 -1.71
CA GLU A 51 3.73 12.23 -0.87
C GLU A 51 3.86 12.91 0.49
N LEU A 52 2.92 13.80 0.78
CA LEU A 52 2.84 14.51 2.04
C LEU A 52 1.60 13.99 2.77
N GLY A 53 1.81 13.28 3.86
CA GLY A 53 0.76 12.68 4.66
C GLY A 53 1.18 12.55 6.11
N ASN A 54 0.20 12.52 7.02
CA ASN A 54 0.45 12.44 8.47
C ASN A 54 1.11 11.11 8.90
N GLU A 55 1.09 10.11 8.02
CA GLU A 55 1.71 8.80 8.23
C GLU A 55 3.15 8.75 7.70
N ILE A 56 3.54 9.70 6.86
CA ILE A 56 4.91 9.80 6.36
C ILE A 56 5.78 10.39 7.47
N ILE A 57 6.83 9.66 7.83
CA ILE A 57 7.80 10.14 8.80
C ILE A 57 8.80 11.01 8.05
N VAL A 58 8.80 12.30 8.36
CA VAL A 58 9.79 13.27 7.86
C VAL A 58 10.46 13.90 9.08
N GLU A 59 11.65 13.44 9.43
CA GLU A 59 12.46 14.09 10.46
C GLU A 59 13.27 15.25 9.88
N GLU A 60 13.06 16.45 10.40
CA GLU A 60 13.94 17.59 10.16
C GLU A 60 15.02 17.65 11.27
N GLY A 61 16.20 17.08 11.00
CA GLY A 61 17.27 16.96 11.99
C GLY A 61 18.68 16.90 11.40
N LYS A 62 19.65 17.49 12.13
CA LYS A 62 21.06 17.77 11.77
C LYS A 62 21.70 16.78 10.78
N GLY A 63 21.67 17.12 9.49
CA GLY A 63 22.58 16.59 8.47
C GLY A 63 22.01 15.53 7.51
N LYS A 64 20.79 15.02 7.73
CA LYS A 64 20.09 14.15 6.78
C LYS A 64 18.64 14.59 6.66
N SER A 65 18.26 15.13 5.50
CA SER A 65 16.85 15.36 5.19
C SER A 65 16.26 14.02 4.75
N GLN A 66 15.39 13.43 5.57
CA GLN A 66 14.59 12.29 5.14
C GLN A 66 13.69 12.75 4.01
N LEU A 67 13.79 12.08 2.87
CA LEU A 67 12.98 12.44 1.71
C LEU A 67 11.65 11.68 1.77
N PRO A 68 10.50 12.38 1.68
CA PRO A 68 9.20 11.73 1.56
C PRO A 68 9.19 10.78 0.36
N PRO A 69 8.34 9.74 0.35
CA PRO A 69 8.12 8.93 -0.83
C PRO A 69 7.74 9.79 -2.04
N LEU A 70 8.11 9.34 -3.23
CA LEU A 70 7.53 9.87 -4.45
C LEU A 70 6.20 9.18 -4.72
N PHE A 71 5.32 9.90 -5.40
CA PHE A 71 4.04 9.40 -5.83
C PHE A 71 3.83 9.70 -7.31
N ILE A 72 3.37 8.71 -8.05
CA ILE A 72 2.97 8.83 -9.45
C ILE A 72 1.48 8.54 -9.51
N ASP A 73 0.71 9.54 -9.92
CA ASP A 73 -0.72 9.39 -10.14
C ASP A 73 -0.95 8.56 -11.41
N LEU A 74 -1.89 7.62 -11.33
CA LEU A 74 -2.26 6.80 -12.48
C LEU A 74 -3.10 7.62 -13.48
N PRO A 75 -3.02 7.29 -14.79
CA PRO A 75 -3.94 7.84 -15.77
C PRO A 75 -5.41 7.58 -15.39
N GLU A 76 -6.29 8.48 -15.83
CA GLU A 76 -7.74 8.35 -15.63
C GLU A 76 -8.26 6.99 -16.12
N GLY A 77 -9.11 6.33 -15.33
CA GLY A 77 -9.67 5.01 -15.65
C GLY A 77 -8.76 3.83 -15.30
N LYS A 78 -7.45 4.04 -15.15
CA LYS A 78 -6.49 2.96 -14.88
C LYS A 78 -6.66 2.38 -13.47
N GLY A 79 -7.02 3.20 -12.51
CA GLY A 79 -7.28 2.76 -11.14
C GLY A 79 -8.50 1.82 -11.06
N GLU A 80 -9.55 2.15 -11.79
CA GLU A 80 -10.78 1.34 -11.90
C GLU A 80 -10.50 0.01 -12.59
N GLU A 81 -9.68 0.00 -13.66
CA GLU A 81 -9.22 -1.22 -14.34
C GLU A 81 -8.50 -2.16 -13.37
N VAL A 82 -7.57 -1.62 -12.58
CA VAL A 82 -6.81 -2.40 -11.58
C VAL A 82 -7.73 -2.97 -10.50
N LEU A 83 -8.67 -2.17 -9.99
CA LEU A 83 -9.64 -2.62 -8.98
C LEU A 83 -10.54 -3.74 -9.50
N GLU A 84 -11.03 -3.62 -10.73
CA GLU A 84 -11.89 -4.63 -11.36
C GLU A 84 -11.11 -5.92 -11.63
N HIS A 85 -9.90 -5.81 -12.19
CA HIS A 85 -9.07 -6.96 -12.55
C HIS A 85 -8.71 -7.82 -11.34
N TYR A 86 -8.31 -7.18 -10.23
CA TYR A 86 -7.95 -7.91 -9.01
C TYR A 86 -9.13 -8.18 -8.07
N ARG A 87 -10.35 -7.74 -8.39
CA ARG A 87 -11.54 -7.95 -7.53
C ARG A 87 -11.70 -9.42 -7.15
N GLY A 88 -11.55 -10.33 -8.12
CA GLY A 88 -11.69 -11.77 -7.88
C GLY A 88 -10.73 -12.31 -6.81
N LEU A 89 -9.47 -11.82 -6.79
CA LEU A 89 -8.50 -12.22 -5.76
C LEU A 89 -8.90 -11.70 -4.38
N HIS A 90 -9.41 -10.47 -4.30
CA HIS A 90 -9.84 -9.88 -3.04
C HIS A 90 -11.12 -10.52 -2.49
N GLU A 91 -12.06 -10.90 -3.37
CA GLU A 91 -13.27 -11.64 -2.99
C GLU A 91 -12.92 -13.06 -2.52
N ASP A 92 -11.98 -13.73 -3.18
CA ASP A 92 -11.48 -15.05 -2.76
C ASP A 92 -10.78 -14.99 -1.40
N PHE A 93 -9.96 -13.96 -1.17
CA PHE A 93 -9.29 -13.75 0.11
C PHE A 93 -10.28 -13.47 1.25
N SER A 94 -11.28 -12.63 1.03
CA SER A 94 -12.22 -12.17 2.09
C SER A 94 -13.49 -13.02 2.25
N GLY A 95 -13.81 -13.86 1.26
CA GLY A 95 -15.10 -14.55 1.17
C GLY A 95 -16.30 -13.63 0.99
N GLN A 96 -16.11 -12.33 0.72
CA GLN A 96 -17.15 -11.34 0.56
C GLN A 96 -17.28 -10.87 -0.89
N LYS A 97 -18.46 -10.36 -1.24
CA LYS A 97 -18.64 -9.60 -2.48
C LYS A 97 -18.17 -8.16 -2.28
N LEU A 98 -17.32 -7.69 -3.19
CA LEU A 98 -16.60 -6.43 -3.02
C LEU A 98 -16.92 -5.46 -4.16
N VAL A 99 -16.84 -4.17 -3.84
CA VAL A 99 -16.86 -3.08 -4.82
C VAL A 99 -15.57 -2.28 -4.68
N GLY A 100 -15.05 -1.76 -5.80
CA GLY A 100 -13.85 -0.94 -5.79
C GLY A 100 -14.09 0.36 -5.03
N ALA A 101 -13.29 0.62 -3.99
CA ALA A 101 -13.36 1.86 -3.23
C ALA A 101 -12.43 2.93 -3.82
N LYS A 102 -11.11 2.65 -3.83
CA LYS A 102 -10.11 3.59 -4.34
C LYS A 102 -8.81 2.89 -4.73
N CYS A 103 -8.26 3.29 -5.87
CA CYS A 103 -6.88 2.99 -6.25
C CYS A 103 -6.09 4.30 -6.15
N TYR A 104 -5.07 4.35 -5.29
CA TYR A 104 -4.41 5.62 -4.98
C TYR A 104 -3.37 6.01 -6.03
N GLY A 105 -2.64 5.05 -6.58
CA GLY A 105 -1.53 5.30 -7.52
C GLY A 105 -0.26 4.54 -7.12
N LEU A 106 0.89 4.99 -7.62
CA LEU A 106 2.17 4.31 -7.41
C LEU A 106 3.04 5.09 -6.44
N ARG A 107 3.36 4.46 -5.31
CA ARG A 107 4.28 5.00 -4.30
C ARG A 107 5.68 4.45 -4.53
N VAL A 108 6.69 5.31 -4.46
CA VAL A 108 8.10 4.95 -4.60
C VAL A 108 8.85 5.35 -3.34
N TYR A 109 9.28 4.35 -2.59
CA TYR A 109 10.13 4.54 -1.41
C TYR A 109 11.57 4.82 -1.87
N ARG A 110 12.21 5.77 -1.20
CA ARG A 110 13.62 6.13 -1.40
C ARG A 110 14.32 6.01 -0.06
N ASN A 111 15.65 6.02 -0.06
CA ASN A 111 16.44 5.93 1.17
C ASN A 111 15.87 6.81 2.30
N ASP A 112 15.72 6.19 3.47
CA ASP A 112 15.13 6.77 4.68
C ASP A 112 13.62 7.07 4.63
N SER A 113 12.89 6.76 3.55
CA SER A 113 11.43 6.87 3.50
C SER A 113 10.77 5.90 4.49
N ARG A 114 10.05 6.41 5.50
CA ARG A 114 9.36 5.56 6.48
C ARG A 114 7.90 5.95 6.60
N LEU A 115 7.09 4.95 6.93
CA LEU A 115 5.67 5.10 7.19
C LEU A 115 5.39 4.67 8.63
N LEU A 116 4.57 5.44 9.34
CA LEU A 116 4.07 5.06 10.65
C LEU A 116 3.24 3.78 10.54
N MET A 117 3.33 2.91 11.54
CA MET A 117 2.37 1.83 11.69
C MET A 117 0.97 2.42 11.81
N HIS A 118 0.07 1.97 10.95
CA HIS A 118 -1.30 2.45 10.87
C HIS A 118 -2.22 1.31 10.46
N THR A 119 -3.49 1.42 10.84
CA THR A 119 -4.58 0.67 10.23
C THR A 119 -5.37 1.58 9.33
N ASP A 120 -5.93 1.01 8.27
CA ASP A 120 -6.95 1.69 7.49
C ASP A 120 -8.20 1.99 8.32
N LYS A 121 -9.00 2.94 7.83
CA LYS A 121 -10.21 3.35 8.53
C LYS A 121 -11.38 2.44 8.15
N PRO A 122 -12.16 1.94 9.12
CA PRO A 122 -13.31 1.07 8.83
C PRO A 122 -14.37 1.67 7.89
N ASP A 123 -14.46 2.99 7.82
CA ASP A 123 -15.43 3.71 6.99
C ASP A 123 -14.96 3.95 5.55
N THR A 124 -13.69 3.65 5.22
CA THR A 124 -13.15 3.84 3.87
C THR A 124 -13.14 2.54 3.06
N HIS A 125 -12.62 1.46 3.64
CA HIS A 125 -12.52 0.16 2.99
C HIS A 125 -12.28 -0.95 4.02
N ILE A 126 -12.61 -2.18 3.64
CA ILE A 126 -12.46 -3.37 4.50
C ILE A 126 -11.31 -4.29 4.09
N ILE A 127 -10.84 -4.18 2.84
CA ILE A 127 -9.74 -4.97 2.27
C ILE A 127 -8.86 -4.02 1.47
N ALA A 128 -7.56 -4.08 1.69
CA ALA A 128 -6.54 -3.38 0.92
C ALA A 128 -5.54 -4.39 0.35
N SER A 129 -4.87 -3.99 -0.73
CA SER A 129 -3.75 -4.75 -1.27
C SER A 129 -2.63 -3.82 -1.70
N ILE A 130 -1.40 -4.33 -1.58
CA ILE A 130 -0.18 -3.64 -2.01
C ILE A 130 0.42 -4.45 -3.15
N LEU A 131 0.55 -3.84 -4.31
CA LEU A 131 1.20 -4.45 -5.47
C LEU A 131 2.68 -4.03 -5.51
N HIS A 132 3.57 -4.99 -5.28
CA HIS A 132 5.00 -4.74 -5.44
C HIS A 132 5.38 -4.76 -6.93
N LEU A 133 5.70 -3.59 -7.47
CA LEU A 133 6.03 -3.44 -8.89
C LEU A 133 7.52 -3.72 -9.19
N GLY A 134 8.41 -3.37 -8.26
CA GLY A 134 9.84 -3.64 -8.35
C GLY A 134 10.67 -2.78 -7.38
N HIS A 135 11.97 -3.02 -7.38
CA HIS A 135 13.00 -2.31 -6.61
C HIS A 135 14.28 -2.20 -7.46
N SER A 136 15.23 -1.35 -7.06
CA SER A 136 16.50 -1.23 -7.77
C SER A 136 17.42 -2.42 -7.45
N GLU A 137 18.29 -2.81 -8.39
CA GLU A 137 19.16 -3.98 -8.19
C GLU A 137 20.15 -3.82 -7.02
N ASP A 138 20.46 -2.57 -6.67
CA ASP A 138 21.35 -2.17 -5.59
C ASP A 138 20.62 -1.88 -4.26
N SER A 139 19.30 -2.02 -4.20
CA SER A 139 18.55 -1.77 -2.96
C SER A 139 18.73 -2.91 -1.97
N GLU A 140 18.99 -2.55 -0.71
CA GLU A 140 18.82 -3.49 0.41
C GLU A 140 17.34 -3.89 0.59
N SER A 141 17.09 -5.01 1.27
CA SER A 141 15.74 -5.47 1.56
C SER A 141 14.95 -4.41 2.34
N TRP A 142 13.78 -4.05 1.82
CA TRP A 142 12.87 -3.10 2.45
C TRP A 142 11.57 -3.80 2.83
N PRO A 143 11.51 -4.47 4.00
CA PRO A 143 10.36 -5.27 4.36
C PRO A 143 9.14 -4.40 4.65
N ILE A 144 7.97 -4.91 4.33
CA ILE A 144 6.72 -4.42 4.91
C ILE A 144 6.52 -5.18 6.22
N VAL A 145 6.24 -4.45 7.29
CA VAL A 145 5.97 -5.03 8.61
C VAL A 145 4.47 -5.10 8.83
N ILE A 146 3.94 -6.28 9.10
CA ILE A 146 2.51 -6.53 9.31
C ILE A 146 2.31 -7.22 10.67
N GLU A 147 1.44 -6.65 11.50
CA GLU A 147 0.96 -7.27 12.74
C GLU A 147 -0.33 -8.06 12.43
N ASP A 148 -0.36 -9.36 12.75
CA ASP A 148 -1.56 -10.19 12.54
C ASP A 148 -2.56 -10.10 13.70
N TYR A 149 -3.71 -10.78 13.58
CA TYR A 149 -4.79 -10.73 14.58
C TYR A 149 -4.39 -11.24 15.97
N GLU A 150 -3.29 -11.99 16.08
CA GLU A 150 -2.76 -12.48 17.35
C GLU A 150 -1.68 -11.55 17.92
N GLY A 151 -1.35 -10.45 17.24
CA GLY A 151 -0.29 -9.51 17.62
C GLY A 151 1.11 -9.96 17.21
N ASN A 152 1.25 -10.98 16.36
CA ASN A 152 2.56 -11.39 15.88
C ASN A 152 3.03 -10.45 14.76
N VAL A 153 4.28 -10.02 14.85
CA VAL A 153 4.92 -9.15 13.85
C VAL A 153 5.58 -10.00 12.77
N ASN A 154 5.26 -9.69 11.51
CA ASN A 154 5.74 -10.38 10.33
C ASN A 154 6.46 -9.41 9.40
N GLU A 155 7.63 -9.80 8.90
CA GLU A 155 8.33 -9.10 7.82
C GLU A 155 8.04 -9.81 6.50
N VAL A 156 7.52 -9.07 5.52
CA VAL A 156 7.12 -9.58 4.20
C VAL A 156 7.75 -8.82 3.05
#